data_AF-A0A9E5EB40-F1
#
_entry.id   AF-A0A9E5EB40-F1
#
_cell.length_a   1.000
_cell.length_b   1.000
_cell.length_c   1.000
_cell.angle_alpha   90.00
_cell.angle_beta   90.00
_cell.angle_gamma   90.00
#
_symmetry.space_group_name_H-M   'P 1'
#
loop_
_entity.id
_entity.type
_entity.pdbx_description
1 polymer ?
#
loop_
_entity_poly.entity_id
_entity_poly.type
_entity_poly.pdbx_seq_one_letter_code
_entity_poly.pdbx_strand_id
1 'polypeptide(L)'
;MHRRVEFGVIVKKEFRRHGIADQLLSEAITWAQNRGYHTLYMHCVIENQAIRHLCDKHGLQSRNIYGDVEGHMDLPKPSWRSLWKEYWQRQANWYYFVEDRLKDTKAI
;
A
#
# COMPACT_ATOMS: atom_id res chain seq x y z
N MET A 1 -9.27 -17.92 -13.60
CA MET A 1 -9.18 -17.81 -12.13
C MET A 1 -9.07 -16.33 -11.75
N HIS A 2 -9.98 -15.80 -10.92
CA HIS A 2 -9.84 -14.44 -10.38
C HIS A 2 -8.79 -14.45 -9.26
N ARG A 3 -7.59 -13.93 -9.54
CA ARG A 3 -6.51 -13.81 -8.53
C ARG A 3 -6.80 -12.65 -7.60
N ARG A 4 -6.82 -12.93 -6.31
CA ARG A 4 -7.07 -11.97 -5.23
C ARG A 4 -5.80 -11.82 -4.38
N VAL A 5 -5.63 -10.65 -3.77
CA VAL A 5 -4.55 -10.38 -2.83
C VAL A 5 -5.10 -9.58 -1.65
N GLU A 6 -4.51 -9.80 -0.48
CA GLU A 6 -4.83 -9.06 0.74
C GLU A 6 -3.59 -8.33 1.24
N PHE A 7 -3.77 -7.10 1.74
CA PHE A 7 -2.70 -6.33 2.36
C PHE A 7 -3.11 -5.81 3.73
N GLY A 8 -2.14 -5.82 4.65
CA GLY A 8 -2.19 -5.08 5.91
C GLY A 8 -1.15 -3.96 5.90
N VAL A 9 -1.53 -2.77 6.38
CA VAL A 9 -0.62 -1.61 6.51
C VAL A 9 -0.57 -1.16 7.96
N ILE A 10 0.63 -1.10 8.53
CA ILE A 10 0.88 -0.69 9.91
C ILE A 10 2.01 0.33 9.93
N VAL A 11 1.83 1.40 10.71
CA VAL A 11 2.83 2.44 10.93
C VAL A 11 3.04 2.63 12.44
N LYS A 12 4.30 2.57 12.88
CA LYS A 12 4.70 2.86 14.27
C LYS A 12 4.21 4.24 14.69
N LYS A 13 3.87 4.40 15.96
CA LYS A 13 3.17 5.58 16.48
C LYS A 13 3.94 6.88 16.19
N GLU A 14 5.26 6.87 16.37
CA GLU A 14 6.14 8.03 16.13
C GLU A 14 6.21 8.48 14.67
N PHE A 15 5.84 7.63 13.71
CA PHE A 15 5.89 7.94 12.27
C PHE A 15 4.50 8.19 11.65
N ARG A 16 3.42 8.17 12.43
CA ARG A 16 2.07 8.43 11.91
C ARG A 16 1.92 9.89 11.48
N ARG A 17 0.93 10.16 10.61
CA ARG A 17 0.61 11.51 10.08
C ARG A 17 1.69 12.14 9.17
N HIS A 18 2.65 11.35 8.70
CA HIS A 18 3.67 11.77 7.73
C HIS A 18 3.42 11.22 6.31
N GLY A 19 2.21 10.71 6.02
CA GLY A 19 1.90 10.13 4.70
C GLY A 19 2.47 8.73 4.43
N ILE A 20 3.15 8.11 5.40
CA ILE A 20 3.82 6.81 5.19
C ILE A 20 2.84 5.70 4.79
N ALA A 21 1.69 5.57 5.47
CA ALA A 21 0.69 4.55 5.14
C ALA A 21 0.10 4.74 3.73
N ASP A 22 -0.02 5.99 3.28
CA ASP A 22 -0.49 6.32 1.93
C ASP A 22 0.51 5.86 0.87
N GLN A 23 1.79 6.12 1.10
CA GLN A 23 2.86 5.66 0.22
C GLN A 23 2.91 4.13 0.17
N LEU A 24 2.87 3.45 1.34
CA LEU A 24 2.86 1.99 1.43
C LEU A 24 1.68 1.38 0.66
N LEU A 25 0.47 1.94 0.83
CA LEU A 25 -0.72 1.45 0.14
C LEU A 25 -0.64 1.68 -1.38
N SER A 26 -0.17 2.85 -1.81
CA SER A 26 0.05 3.17 -3.24
C SER A 26 1.03 2.21 -3.90
N GLU A 27 2.11 1.86 -3.21
CA GLU A 27 3.09 0.86 -3.64
C GLU A 27 2.46 -0.53 -3.74
N ALA A 28 1.71 -0.96 -2.72
CA ALA A 28 1.02 -2.25 -2.71
C ALA A 28 0.01 -2.40 -3.86
N ILE A 29 -0.81 -1.36 -4.13
CA ILE A 29 -1.75 -1.34 -5.25
C ILE A 29 -1.03 -1.48 -6.58
N THR A 30 0.05 -0.70 -6.78
CA THR A 30 0.83 -0.71 -8.03
C THR A 30 1.50 -2.07 -8.24
N TRP A 31 2.06 -2.64 -7.17
CA TRP A 31 2.66 -3.97 -7.14
C TRP A 31 1.64 -5.05 -7.53
N ALA A 32 0.43 -4.97 -6.98
CA ALA A 32 -0.63 -5.94 -7.21
C ALA A 32 -1.16 -5.85 -8.65
N GLN A 33 -1.41 -4.63 -9.13
CA GLN A 33 -1.78 -4.36 -10.53
C GLN A 33 -0.76 -5.00 -11.48
N ASN A 34 0.53 -4.71 -11.31
CA ASN A 34 1.58 -5.18 -12.23
C ASN A 34 1.79 -6.69 -12.22
N ARG A 35 1.34 -7.38 -11.16
CA ARG A 35 1.38 -8.85 -11.03
C ARG A 35 0.12 -9.54 -11.52
N GLY A 36 -0.85 -8.78 -12.04
CA GLY A 36 -2.08 -9.31 -12.62
C GLY A 36 -3.06 -9.86 -11.57
N TYR A 37 -3.05 -9.29 -10.36
CA TYR A 37 -4.18 -9.49 -9.45
C TYR A 37 -5.39 -8.71 -9.96
N HIS A 38 -6.59 -9.25 -9.73
CA HIS A 38 -7.84 -8.65 -10.18
C HIS A 38 -8.54 -7.86 -9.08
N THR A 39 -8.38 -8.30 -7.83
CA THR A 39 -9.05 -7.67 -6.69
C THR A 39 -8.08 -7.61 -5.51
N LEU A 40 -8.04 -6.46 -4.85
CA LEU A 40 -7.30 -6.22 -3.62
C LEU A 40 -8.29 -6.09 -2.46
N TYR A 41 -7.96 -6.73 -1.34
CA TYR A 41 -8.73 -6.71 -0.11
C TYR A 41 -7.91 -6.13 1.05
N MET A 42 -8.61 -5.44 1.96
CA MET A 42 -8.08 -4.98 3.24
C MET A 42 -9.15 -5.16 4.31
N HIS A 43 -8.81 -5.91 5.36
CA HIS A 43 -9.60 -5.94 6.59
C HIS A 43 -9.26 -4.72 7.43
N CYS A 44 -10.25 -3.85 7.66
CA CYS A 44 -10.07 -2.56 8.26
C CYS A 44 -11.06 -2.38 9.43
N VAL A 45 -10.53 -1.96 10.58
CA VAL A 45 -11.37 -1.60 11.72
C VAL A 45 -12.04 -0.25 11.47
N ILE A 46 -13.36 -0.18 11.65
CA ILE A 46 -14.20 0.98 11.28
C ILE A 46 -13.84 2.27 12.04
N GLU A 47 -13.31 2.16 13.27
CA GLU A 47 -12.93 3.33 14.08
C GLU A 47 -11.63 3.99 13.61
N ASN A 48 -10.86 3.34 12.73
CA ASN A 48 -9.60 3.89 12.25
C ASN A 48 -9.84 4.96 11.18
N GLN A 49 -10.03 6.21 11.60
CA GLN A 49 -10.27 7.33 10.70
C GLN A 49 -9.15 7.50 9.64
N ALA A 50 -7.91 7.13 9.97
CA ALA A 50 -6.80 7.20 9.02
C ALA A 50 -6.95 6.16 7.91
N ILE A 51 -7.37 4.92 8.23
CA ILE A 51 -7.60 3.90 7.20
C ILE A 51 -8.80 4.25 6.32
N ARG A 52 -9.87 4.83 6.90
CA ARG A 52 -11.02 5.29 6.13
C ARG A 52 -10.62 6.34 5.09
N HIS A 53 -9.83 7.33 5.51
CA HIS A 53 -9.31 8.34 4.59
C HIS A 53 -8.44 7.73 3.47
N LEU A 54 -7.63 6.73 3.78
CA LEU A 54 -6.84 6.01 2.78
C LEU A 54 -7.71 5.21 1.82
N CYS A 55 -8.74 4.51 2.32
CA CYS A 55 -9.68 3.80 1.48
C CYS A 55 -10.38 4.75 0.50
N ASP A 56 -10.90 5.88 0.98
CA ASP A 56 -11.54 6.89 0.14
C ASP A 56 -10.56 7.44 -0.92
N LYS A 57 -9.33 7.74 -0.50
CA LYS A 57 -8.28 8.30 -1.38
C LYS A 57 -7.87 7.36 -2.51
N HIS A 58 -7.79 6.06 -2.23
CA HIS A 58 -7.36 5.04 -3.20
C HIS A 58 -8.53 4.34 -3.91
N GLY A 59 -9.77 4.70 -3.57
CA GLY A 59 -10.97 4.12 -4.18
C GLY A 59 -11.29 2.70 -3.69
N LEU A 60 -10.88 2.34 -2.47
CA LEU A 60 -11.33 1.10 -1.84
C LEU A 60 -12.77 1.30 -1.34
N GLN A 61 -13.67 0.49 -1.87
CA GLN A 61 -15.06 0.47 -1.43
C GLN A 61 -15.14 -0.27 -0.11
N SER A 62 -15.58 0.43 0.93
CA SER A 62 -15.82 -0.17 2.25
C SER A 62 -17.20 -0.83 2.27
N ARG A 63 -17.25 -2.13 2.52
CA ARG A 63 -18.48 -2.84 2.84
C ARG A 63 -18.46 -3.20 4.31
N ASN A 64 -19.44 -2.68 5.06
CA ASN A 64 -19.64 -3.07 6.46
C ASN A 64 -20.27 -4.46 6.49
N ILE A 65 -19.55 -5.43 7.04
CA ILE A 65 -20.00 -6.82 7.20
C ILE A 65 -19.94 -7.13 8.69
N TYR A 66 -21.10 -7.12 9.36
CA TYR A 66 -21.26 -7.57 10.75
C TYR A 66 -20.22 -7.01 11.75
N GLY A 67 -19.81 -5.74 11.60
CA GLY A 67 -18.88 -5.06 12.52
C GLY A 67 -17.42 -5.03 12.05
N ASP A 68 -17.05 -5.77 11.00
CA ASP A 68 -15.78 -5.60 10.28
C ASP A 68 -16.01 -4.82 8.98
N VAL A 69 -15.08 -3.93 8.63
CA VAL A 69 -15.13 -3.22 7.35
C VAL A 69 -14.12 -3.83 6.41
N GLU A 70 -14.64 -4.53 5.41
CA GLU A 70 -13.83 -5.02 4.31
C GLU A 70 -13.73 -3.91 3.25
N GLY A 71 -12.53 -3.39 3.04
CA GLY A 71 -12.21 -2.53 1.91
C GLY A 71 -11.80 -3.41 0.74
N HIS A 72 -12.50 -3.33 -0.40
CA HIS A 72 -12.05 -3.98 -1.63
C HIS A 72 -11.97 -3.00 -2.79
N MET A 73 -11.10 -3.31 -3.75
CA MET A 73 -11.05 -2.61 -5.03
C MET A 73 -10.71 -3.58 -6.15
N ASP A 74 -11.31 -3.35 -7.31
CA ASP A 74 -10.88 -3.98 -8.54
C ASP A 74 -9.62 -3.29 -9.06
N LEU A 75 -8.60 -4.09 -9.32
CA LEU A 75 -7.34 -3.60 -9.83
C LEU A 75 -7.43 -3.46 -11.35
N PRO A 76 -6.96 -2.33 -11.90
CA PRO A 76 -6.81 -2.20 -13.34
C PRO A 76 -5.77 -3.20 -13.86
N LYS A 77 -5.80 -3.48 -15.16
CA LYS A 77 -4.75 -4.29 -15.80
C LYS A 77 -3.39 -3.57 -15.73
N PRO A 78 -2.26 -4.31 -15.73
CA PRO A 78 -0.94 -3.71 -15.89
C PRO A 78 -0.90 -2.75 -17.07
N SER A 79 -0.25 -1.61 -16.88
CA SER A 79 -0.07 -0.58 -17.91
C SER A 79 1.37 -0.11 -17.92
N TRP A 80 1.82 0.49 -19.02
CA TRP A 80 3.14 1.13 -19.06
C TRP A 80 3.32 2.14 -17.92
N ARG A 81 2.29 2.96 -17.62
CA ARG A 81 2.32 3.91 -16.52
C ARG A 81 2.52 3.25 -15.15
N SER A 82 1.85 2.13 -14.89
CA SER A 82 1.98 1.41 -13.61
C SER A 82 3.34 0.70 -13.49
N LEU A 83 3.90 0.18 -14.59
CA LEU A 83 5.25 -0.39 -14.61
C LEU A 83 6.32 0.68 -14.34
N TRP A 84 6.20 1.84 -14.99
CA TRP A 84 7.09 2.98 -14.75
C TRP A 84 6.99 3.49 -13.31
N LYS A 85 5.77 3.57 -12.76
CA LYS A 85 5.54 3.94 -11.36
C LYS A 85 6.22 2.96 -10.41
N GLU A 86 6.08 1.65 -10.62
CA GLU A 86 6.75 0.62 -9.80
C GLU A 86 8.28 0.75 -9.90
N TYR A 87 8.82 0.97 -11.09
CA TYR A 87 10.26 1.15 -11.28
C TYR A 87 10.80 2.32 -10.44
N TRP A 88 10.12 3.47 -10.50
CA TRP A 88 10.51 4.66 -9.72
C TRP A 88 10.44 4.43 -8.22
N GLN A 89 9.34 3.82 -7.74
CA GLN A 89 9.16 3.46 -6.33
C GLN A 89 10.28 2.54 -5.85
N ARG A 90 10.62 1.50 -6.63
CA ARG A 90 11.71 0.57 -6.31
C ARG A 90 13.07 1.26 -6.27
N GLN A 91 13.34 2.17 -7.21
CA GLN A 91 14.59 2.92 -7.24
C GLN A 91 14.75 3.82 -6.00
N ALA A 92 13.69 4.54 -5.62
CA ALA A 92 13.68 5.37 -4.42
C ALA A 92 13.89 4.53 -3.14
N ASN A 93 13.15 3.41 -3.01
CA ASN A 93 13.28 2.51 -1.87
C ASN A 93 14.70 1.91 -1.76
N TRP A 94 15.30 1.53 -2.88
CA TRP A 94 16.68 1.04 -2.91
C TRP A 94 17.69 2.10 -2.47
N TYR A 95 17.52 3.34 -2.93
CA TYR A 95 18.39 4.46 -2.53
C TYR A 95 18.37 4.66 -1.02
N TYR A 96 17.18 4.77 -0.41
CA TYR A 96 17.05 4.94 1.03
C TYR A 96 17.57 3.74 1.82
N PHE A 97 17.32 2.52 1.33
CA PHE A 97 17.85 1.30 1.95
C PHE A 97 19.38 1.29 1.97
N VAL A 98 20.03 1.63 0.85
CA VAL A 98 21.49 1.69 0.77
C VAL A 98 22.04 2.82 1.64
N GLU A 99 21.42 4.00 1.63
CA GLU A 99 21.86 5.14 2.44
C GLU A 99 21.83 4.82 3.95
N ASP A 100 20.75 4.20 4.42
CA ASP A 100 20.59 3.78 5.82
C ASP A 100 21.68 2.77 6.23
N ARG A 101 21.92 1.75 5.38
CA ARG A 101 22.97 0.75 5.61
C ARG A 101 24.38 1.35 5.62
N LEU A 102 24.64 2.38 4.80
CA LEU A 102 25.92 3.08 4.79
C LEU A 102 26.12 3.93 6.05
N LYS A 103 25.05 4.50 6.61
CA LYS A 103 25.11 5.23 7.90
C LYS A 103 25.41 4.29 9.05
N ASP A 104 24.76 3.14 9.11
CA ASP A 104 25.02 2.11 10.13
C ASP A 104 26.47 1.60 10.06
N THR A 105 27.01 1.39 8.85
CA THR A 105 28.38 0.91 8.66
C THR A 105 29.43 1.93 9.13
N LYS A 106 29.13 3.23 9.08
CA LYS A 106 30.03 4.30 9.56
C LYS A 106 29.92 4.57 11.05
N ALA A 107 28.90 4.03 11.72
CA ALA A 107 28.68 4.19 13.16
C ALA A 107 29.38 3.11 14.02
N ILE A 108 30.06 2.15 13.37
CA ILE A 108 30.92 1.11 13.97
C ILE A 108 32.38 1.49 13.70
#